data_AF-A0A3Q4MQT8-F1
#
_entry.id   AF-A0A3Q4MQT8-F1
#
_cell.length_a   1.000
_cell.length_b   1.000
_cell.length_c   1.000
_cell.angle_alpha   90.00
_cell.angle_beta   90.00
_cell.angle_gamma   90.00
#
_symmetry.space_group_name_H-M   'P 1'
#
loop_
_entity.id
_entity.type
_entity.pdbx_description
1 polymer ?
#
loop_
_entity_poly.entity_id
_entity_poly.type
_entity_poly.pdbx_seq_one_letter_code
_entity_poly.pdbx_strand_id
1 'polypeptide(L)'
;LLCLSVNVIILVLLAVAFLIIVQRNLLNLSDFLHTEKPDEGVILPFESELSPDLNSVRTGEEIPVLITAAEDRLGAVVAAMNSVYRNSKANVVFTIVTLNETVTHLKAWLSNTRLNRVKYKIVIFKPELLNGKISKDPHTPEAAKPLTFARFYLPAYIPEAEKAIYLDDDVIVQGDIQELYETNLKPGHAAAFSDDCDSASAKGIVRGAGNQNNYIGFLDFKKEAIKKLGMRATTCSFNPGVFIANLTEWKNQNISQQLEHWMELNTQEDLYAKTLAESVTTPPLLIVFYKRHSSIDPMWHVRHLGAGSRYSSQFVKAAKLLHWNGHYKPWGRGSSFTDVWDKWFIPDPTGKFHPVRRHTGDS
;
A
#
# COMPACT_ATOMS: atom_id res chain seq x y z
N LEU A 1 61.09 26.69 -3.05
CA LEU A 1 60.40 25.69 -3.89
C LEU A 1 60.52 24.32 -3.23
N LEU A 2 59.55 23.88 -2.42
CA LEU A 2 59.50 22.50 -1.89
C LEU A 2 58.12 22.10 -1.30
N CYS A 3 57.02 22.73 -1.73
CA CYS A 3 55.69 22.47 -1.19
C CYS A 3 54.59 22.21 -2.25
N LEU A 4 54.98 21.80 -3.46
CA LEU A 4 54.03 21.40 -4.53
C LEU A 4 54.18 19.95 -5.01
N SER A 5 55.29 19.28 -4.71
CA SER A 5 55.55 17.91 -5.19
C SER A 5 54.86 16.82 -4.35
N VAL A 6 54.50 17.10 -3.09
CA VAL A 6 53.91 16.09 -2.19
C VAL A 6 52.44 15.79 -2.52
N ASN A 7 51.69 16.77 -3.06
CA ASN A 7 50.28 16.57 -3.42
C ASN A 7 50.08 15.68 -4.66
N VAL A 8 50.99 15.75 -5.64
CA VAL A 8 50.87 14.94 -6.85
C VAL A 8 51.13 13.47 -6.55
N ILE A 9 52.11 13.16 -5.70
CA ILE A 9 52.44 11.78 -5.33
C ILE A 9 51.27 11.14 -4.57
N ILE A 10 50.64 11.86 -3.64
CA ILE A 10 49.47 11.36 -2.89
C ILE A 10 48.28 11.12 -3.83
N LEU A 11 48.01 12.04 -4.76
CA LEU A 11 46.93 11.88 -5.74
C LEU A 11 47.16 10.68 -6.66
N VAL A 12 48.40 10.45 -7.09
CA VAL A 12 48.77 9.28 -7.91
C VAL A 12 48.60 7.99 -7.10
N LEU A 13 49.01 7.96 -5.84
CA LEU A 13 48.83 6.78 -4.98
C LEU A 13 47.35 6.48 -4.71
N LEU A 14 46.51 7.51 -4.52
CA LEU A 14 45.06 7.35 -4.38
C LEU A 14 44.40 6.85 -5.66
N ALA A 15 44.82 7.35 -6.82
CA ALA A 15 44.33 6.88 -8.11
C ALA A 15 44.72 5.41 -8.38
N VAL A 16 45.96 5.03 -8.04
CA VAL A 16 46.43 3.64 -8.14
C VAL A 16 45.65 2.74 -7.18
N ALA A 17 45.44 3.15 -5.93
CA ALA A 17 44.66 2.39 -4.96
C ALA A 17 43.19 2.21 -5.43
N PHE A 18 42.58 3.27 -5.98
CA PHE A 18 41.24 3.21 -6.55
C PHE A 18 41.17 2.24 -7.74
N LEU A 19 42.14 2.28 -8.65
CA LEU A 19 42.21 1.36 -9.79
C LEU A 19 42.41 -0.09 -9.35
N ILE A 20 43.21 -0.35 -8.32
CA ILE A 20 43.38 -1.70 -7.75
C ILE A 20 42.07 -2.21 -7.15
N ILE A 21 41.32 -1.37 -6.43
CA ILE A 21 40.02 -1.74 -5.86
C ILE A 21 39.00 -2.03 -6.97
N VAL A 22 38.94 -1.20 -8.00
CA VAL A 22 38.05 -1.41 -9.16
C VAL A 22 38.42 -2.69 -9.91
N GLN A 23 39.71 -2.93 -10.16
CA GLN A 23 40.17 -4.14 -10.83
C GLN A 23 39.88 -5.40 -10.00
N ARG A 24 40.06 -5.34 -8.68
CA ARG A 24 39.75 -6.47 -7.78
C ARG A 24 38.24 -6.74 -7.71
N ASN A 25 37.41 -5.70 -7.72
CA ASN A 25 35.95 -5.84 -7.79
C ASN A 25 35.49 -6.37 -9.15
N LEU A 26 36.12 -5.95 -10.25
CA LEU A 26 35.82 -6.45 -11.60
C LEU A 26 36.28 -7.91 -11.78
N LEU A 27 37.42 -8.28 -11.20
CA LEU A 27 37.89 -9.67 -11.20
C LEU A 27 37.00 -10.58 -10.34
N ASN A 28 36.55 -10.10 -9.16
CA ASN A 28 35.54 -10.81 -8.37
C ASN A 28 34.22 -10.97 -9.14
N LEU A 29 33.83 -9.97 -9.94
CA LEU A 29 32.64 -10.04 -10.78
C LEU A 29 32.83 -10.99 -11.98
N SER A 30 34.02 -11.03 -12.58
CA SER A 30 34.32 -11.97 -13.67
C SER A 30 34.43 -13.41 -13.17
N ASP A 31 34.97 -13.65 -11.98
CA ASP A 31 34.96 -14.96 -11.33
C ASP A 31 33.52 -15.41 -11.03
N PHE A 32 32.64 -14.48 -10.64
CA PHE A 32 31.21 -14.75 -10.48
C PHE A 32 30.54 -15.13 -11.81
N LEU A 33 30.91 -14.47 -12.91
CA LEU A 33 30.34 -14.72 -14.24
C LEU A 33 30.93 -15.96 -14.94
N HIS A 34 32.15 -16.38 -14.59
CA HIS A 34 32.79 -17.57 -15.17
C HIS A 34 32.44 -18.89 -14.46
N THR A 35 31.68 -18.84 -13.35
CA THR A 35 31.23 -20.03 -12.63
C THR A 35 29.84 -20.54 -13.07
N GLU A 36 29.21 -19.90 -14.05
CA GLU A 36 27.96 -20.39 -14.65
C GLU A 36 28.25 -21.24 -15.90
N LYS A 37 28.26 -22.57 -15.73
CA LYS A 37 27.95 -23.49 -16.83
C LYS A 37 26.43 -23.68 -16.88
N PRO A 38 25.79 -23.59 -18.06
CA PRO A 38 24.37 -23.88 -18.21
C PRO A 38 24.23 -25.39 -18.40
N ASP A 39 23.75 -26.08 -17.37
CA ASP A 39 22.99 -27.33 -17.40
C ASP A 39 23.18 -28.05 -16.07
N GLU A 40 22.33 -27.70 -15.11
CA GLU A 40 21.76 -28.54 -14.04
C GLU A 40 21.12 -27.60 -13.01
N GLY A 41 19.89 -27.92 -12.61
CA GLY A 41 19.08 -27.06 -11.74
C GLY A 41 19.72 -26.86 -10.37
N VAL A 42 20.40 -25.72 -10.20
CA VAL A 42 20.88 -25.26 -8.89
C VAL A 42 19.75 -24.47 -8.24
N ILE A 43 19.08 -25.13 -7.29
CA ILE A 43 18.21 -24.49 -6.32
C ILE A 43 19.10 -23.50 -5.53
N LEU A 44 18.82 -22.20 -5.67
CA LEU A 44 19.48 -21.17 -4.88
C LEU A 44 19.27 -21.46 -3.39
N PRO A 45 20.24 -21.20 -2.49
CA PRO A 45 20.13 -21.47 -1.05
C PRO A 45 18.95 -20.76 -0.35
N PHE A 46 18.24 -19.89 -1.06
CA PHE A 46 17.12 -19.09 -0.57
C PHE A 46 15.74 -19.70 -0.88
N GLU A 47 15.65 -20.76 -1.69
CA GLU A 47 14.35 -21.39 -2.01
C GLU A 47 13.94 -22.49 -1.02
N SER A 48 14.87 -23.01 -0.20
CA SER A 48 14.56 -24.10 0.74
C SER A 48 13.92 -23.65 2.07
N GLU A 49 13.88 -22.35 2.38
CA GLU A 49 13.23 -21.81 3.60
C GLU A 49 11.75 -21.41 3.39
N LEU A 50 11.17 -21.60 2.21
CA LEU A 50 9.80 -21.22 1.88
C LEU A 50 8.72 -22.26 2.28
N SER A 51 9.04 -23.14 3.22
CA SER A 51 8.03 -23.87 3.98
C SER A 51 7.79 -23.11 5.29
N PRO A 52 6.79 -22.20 5.37
CA PRO A 52 6.38 -21.69 6.66
C PRO A 52 5.95 -22.90 7.49
N ASP A 53 6.64 -23.13 8.59
CA ASP A 53 6.25 -24.14 9.58
C ASP A 53 4.86 -23.75 10.11
N LEU A 54 3.83 -24.34 9.48
CA LEU A 54 2.40 -24.06 9.71
C LEU A 54 1.96 -24.44 11.13
N ASN A 55 2.88 -25.01 11.93
CA ASN A 55 2.70 -25.49 13.29
C ASN A 55 3.35 -24.60 14.35
N SER A 56 4.01 -23.49 13.99
CA SER A 56 4.52 -22.54 14.99
C SER A 56 3.36 -21.74 15.58
N VAL A 57 3.10 -21.93 16.88
CA VAL A 57 2.22 -21.04 17.65
C VAL A 57 2.85 -19.65 17.62
N ARG A 58 2.20 -18.68 16.98
CA ARG A 58 2.71 -17.32 16.93
C ARG A 58 2.52 -16.65 18.28
N THR A 59 3.63 -16.46 18.98
CA THR A 59 3.70 -15.82 20.29
C THR A 59 4.06 -14.35 20.14
N GLY A 60 3.49 -13.47 20.96
CA GLY A 60 3.80 -12.03 20.95
C GLY A 60 2.55 -11.15 20.93
N GLU A 61 2.77 -9.84 20.96
CA GLU A 61 1.72 -8.83 20.86
C GLU A 61 0.90 -9.01 19.58
N GLU A 62 -0.41 -8.83 19.69
CA GLU A 62 -1.30 -8.92 18.54
C GLU A 62 -1.13 -7.70 17.63
N ILE A 63 -0.84 -7.94 16.35
CA ILE A 63 -0.75 -6.87 15.35
C ILE A 63 -2.13 -6.69 14.71
N PRO A 64 -2.85 -5.58 14.98
CA PRO A 64 -4.17 -5.34 14.44
C PRO A 64 -4.05 -4.85 13.00
N VAL A 65 -4.66 -5.58 12.06
CA VAL A 65 -4.71 -5.23 10.65
C VAL A 65 -6.16 -5.03 10.24
N LEU A 66 -6.53 -3.84 9.78
CA LEU A 66 -7.84 -3.54 9.24
C LEU A 66 -7.83 -3.66 7.72
N ILE A 67 -8.81 -4.40 7.18
CA ILE A 67 -9.04 -4.55 5.74
C ILE A 67 -10.53 -4.45 5.45
N THR A 68 -10.91 -3.87 4.31
CA THR A 68 -12.31 -3.82 3.87
C THR A 68 -12.62 -4.96 2.91
N ALA A 69 -13.83 -5.51 2.98
CA ALA A 69 -14.26 -6.58 2.10
C ALA A 69 -15.56 -6.24 1.37
N ALA A 70 -15.46 -5.90 0.09
CA ALA A 70 -16.61 -5.76 -0.81
C ALA A 70 -16.89 -7.09 -1.53
N GLU A 71 -18.16 -7.38 -1.79
CA GLU A 71 -18.61 -8.65 -2.40
C GLU A 71 -17.88 -8.99 -3.71
N ASP A 72 -17.77 -8.02 -4.61
CA ASP A 72 -17.16 -8.16 -5.93
C ASP A 72 -15.61 -8.23 -5.89
N ARG A 73 -15.02 -7.99 -4.72
CA ARG A 73 -13.56 -7.97 -4.49
C ARG A 73 -13.10 -8.98 -3.44
N LEU A 74 -13.95 -9.91 -3.01
CA LEU A 74 -13.59 -10.88 -1.97
C LEU A 74 -12.31 -11.68 -2.27
N GLY A 75 -12.08 -12.06 -3.53
CA GLY A 75 -10.84 -12.75 -3.90
C GLY A 75 -9.58 -11.90 -3.69
N ALA A 76 -9.68 -10.58 -3.81
CA ALA A 76 -8.61 -9.64 -3.49
C ALA A 76 -8.30 -9.64 -1.99
N VAL A 77 -9.33 -9.52 -1.15
CA VAL A 77 -9.23 -9.56 0.31
C VAL A 77 -8.58 -10.86 0.78
N VAL A 78 -9.05 -12.00 0.25
CA VAL A 78 -8.53 -13.32 0.60
C VAL A 78 -7.07 -13.46 0.19
N ALA A 79 -6.69 -12.98 -0.99
CA ALA A 79 -5.30 -12.99 -1.44
C ALA A 79 -4.41 -12.09 -0.56
N ALA A 80 -4.87 -10.88 -0.23
CA ALA A 80 -4.16 -9.96 0.66
C ALA A 80 -3.94 -10.58 2.05
N MET A 81 -5.01 -11.10 2.67
CA MET A 81 -4.94 -11.79 3.97
C MET A 81 -4.01 -13.01 3.93
N ASN A 82 -4.06 -13.81 2.86
CA ASN A 82 -3.19 -14.97 2.69
C ASN A 82 -1.72 -14.56 2.58
N SER A 83 -1.42 -13.48 1.82
CA SER A 83 -0.06 -12.96 1.69
C SER A 83 0.51 -12.46 3.02
N VAL A 84 -0.28 -11.70 3.78
CA VAL A 84 0.11 -11.25 5.13
C VAL A 84 0.32 -12.45 6.06
N TYR A 85 -0.64 -13.37 6.11
CA TYR A 85 -0.59 -14.49 7.03
C TYR A 85 0.59 -15.43 6.75
N ARG A 86 0.94 -15.66 5.47
CA ARG A 86 2.01 -16.61 5.12
C ARG A 86 3.41 -16.02 5.17
N ASN A 87 3.56 -14.71 4.97
CA ASN A 87 4.87 -14.05 5.01
C ASN A 87 5.22 -13.45 6.38
N SER A 88 4.27 -13.41 7.32
CA SER A 88 4.52 -12.89 8.66
C SER A 88 4.75 -13.99 9.69
N LYS A 89 5.72 -13.75 10.58
CA LYS A 89 5.92 -14.54 11.82
C LYS A 89 5.09 -13.98 12.98
N ALA A 90 4.49 -12.80 12.82
CA ALA A 90 3.75 -12.10 13.86
C ALA A 90 2.34 -12.65 14.12
N ASN A 91 1.87 -12.42 15.34
CA ASN A 91 0.52 -12.75 15.78
C ASN A 91 -0.49 -11.73 15.21
N VAL A 92 -0.82 -11.86 13.92
CA VAL A 92 -1.72 -10.93 13.22
C VAL A 92 -3.19 -11.22 13.53
N VAL A 93 -3.95 -10.17 13.83
CA VAL A 93 -5.41 -10.22 14.00
C VAL A 93 -6.08 -9.29 12.99
N PHE A 94 -6.90 -9.86 12.12
CA PHE A 94 -7.62 -9.09 11.11
C PHE A 94 -8.93 -8.53 11.64
N THR A 95 -9.18 -7.26 11.36
CA THR A 95 -10.51 -6.65 11.46
C THR A 95 -11.02 -6.44 10.05
N ILE A 96 -11.99 -7.27 9.66
CA ILE A 96 -12.55 -7.25 8.32
C ILE A 96 -13.84 -6.43 8.35
N VAL A 97 -13.81 -5.24 7.76
CA VAL A 97 -14.97 -4.36 7.69
C VAL A 97 -15.73 -4.61 6.38
N THR A 98 -17.00 -4.97 6.47
CA THR A 98 -17.79 -5.40 5.31
C THR A 98 -19.26 -5.00 5.43
N LEU A 99 -20.05 -5.28 4.40
CA LEU A 99 -21.51 -5.09 4.41
C LEU A 99 -22.22 -6.40 4.80
N ASN A 100 -23.46 -6.29 5.24
CA ASN A 100 -24.20 -7.43 5.81
C ASN A 100 -24.39 -8.58 4.81
N GLU A 101 -24.66 -8.25 3.55
CA GLU A 101 -24.85 -9.20 2.45
C GLU A 101 -23.60 -10.03 2.14
N THR A 102 -22.41 -9.50 2.44
CA THR A 102 -21.12 -10.13 2.14
C THR A 102 -20.67 -11.11 3.22
N VAL A 103 -21.20 -11.00 4.45
CA VAL A 103 -20.75 -11.79 5.61
C VAL A 103 -20.81 -13.29 5.36
N THR A 104 -21.91 -13.79 4.82
CA THR A 104 -22.10 -15.24 4.62
C THR A 104 -21.08 -15.79 3.64
N HIS A 105 -20.85 -15.10 2.53
CA HIS A 105 -19.89 -15.50 1.51
C HIS A 105 -18.45 -15.44 2.06
N LEU A 106 -18.08 -14.32 2.71
CA LEU A 106 -16.78 -14.16 3.35
C LEU A 106 -16.50 -15.27 4.38
N LYS A 107 -17.45 -15.58 5.27
CA LYS A 107 -17.30 -16.65 6.27
C LYS A 107 -17.11 -18.01 5.62
N ALA A 108 -17.88 -18.32 4.58
CA ALA A 108 -17.72 -19.57 3.84
C ALA A 108 -16.32 -19.67 3.22
N TRP A 109 -15.81 -18.58 2.64
CA TRP A 109 -14.48 -18.56 2.03
C TRP A 109 -13.36 -18.71 3.07
N LEU A 110 -13.42 -17.99 4.19
CA LEU A 110 -12.38 -18.09 5.22
C LEU A 110 -12.39 -19.44 5.94
N SER A 111 -13.57 -20.01 6.22
CA SER A 111 -13.69 -21.26 6.99
C SER A 111 -13.31 -22.51 6.18
N ASN A 112 -13.56 -22.50 4.86
CA ASN A 112 -13.28 -23.63 3.97
C ASN A 112 -11.88 -23.58 3.35
N THR A 113 -11.02 -22.66 3.80
CA THR A 113 -9.67 -22.50 3.26
C THR A 113 -8.62 -22.58 4.35
N ARG A 114 -7.35 -22.49 3.94
CA ARG A 114 -6.19 -22.48 4.85
C ARG A 114 -6.16 -21.26 5.77
N LEU A 115 -7.05 -20.29 5.57
CA LEU A 115 -7.23 -19.12 6.43
C LEU A 115 -8.11 -19.41 7.66
N ASN A 116 -8.64 -20.63 7.82
CA ASN A 116 -9.43 -21.01 9.01
C ASN A 116 -8.65 -20.94 10.34
N ARG A 117 -7.31 -20.86 10.29
CA ARG A 117 -6.43 -20.66 11.45
C ARG A 117 -6.12 -19.19 11.74
N VAL A 118 -6.48 -18.28 10.83
CA VAL A 118 -6.23 -16.85 10.98
C VAL A 118 -7.16 -16.29 12.04
N LYS A 119 -6.65 -15.47 12.96
CA LYS A 119 -7.49 -14.70 13.89
C LYS A 119 -8.13 -13.54 13.13
N TYR A 120 -9.46 -13.47 13.15
CA TYR A 120 -10.17 -12.35 12.55
C TYR A 120 -11.47 -12.02 13.30
N LYS A 121 -11.88 -10.75 13.21
CA LYS A 121 -13.23 -10.27 13.55
C LYS A 121 -13.87 -9.65 12.30
N ILE A 122 -15.14 -9.97 12.07
CA ILE A 122 -15.93 -9.34 11.00
C ILE A 122 -16.78 -8.24 11.64
N VAL A 123 -16.67 -7.03 11.10
CA VAL A 123 -17.42 -5.86 11.56
C VAL A 123 -18.26 -5.31 10.42
N ILE A 124 -19.52 -5.00 10.70
CA ILE A 124 -20.44 -4.44 9.70
C ILE A 124 -20.24 -2.93 9.63
N PHE A 125 -19.90 -2.44 8.43
CA PHE A 125 -19.90 -1.02 8.13
C PHE A 125 -21.34 -0.51 8.12
N LYS A 126 -21.56 0.66 8.71
CA LYS A 126 -22.87 1.32 8.80
C LYS A 126 -22.91 2.48 7.81
N PRO A 127 -23.52 2.33 6.62
CA PRO A 127 -23.56 3.40 5.61
C PRO A 127 -24.20 4.70 6.12
N GLU A 128 -25.04 4.61 7.17
CA GLU A 128 -25.68 5.76 7.80
C GLU A 128 -24.65 6.75 8.39
N LEU A 129 -23.43 6.31 8.67
CA LEU A 129 -22.32 7.18 9.07
C LEU A 129 -21.99 8.23 8.01
N LEU A 130 -22.35 8.00 6.74
CA LEU A 130 -22.06 8.90 5.62
C LEU A 130 -23.19 9.90 5.34
N ASN A 131 -24.32 9.80 6.04
CA ASN A 131 -25.47 10.68 5.84
C ASN A 131 -25.08 12.16 6.02
N GLY A 132 -25.31 12.97 4.98
CA GLY A 132 -24.98 14.40 4.96
C GLY A 132 -23.50 14.72 4.74
N LYS A 133 -22.63 13.70 4.61
CA LYS A 133 -21.18 13.87 4.46
C LYS A 133 -20.67 13.54 3.06
N ILE A 134 -21.49 12.90 2.24
CA ILE A 134 -21.18 12.63 0.83
C ILE A 134 -22.27 13.21 -0.06
N SER A 135 -21.96 13.33 -1.36
CA SER A 135 -22.96 13.74 -2.35
C SER A 135 -24.20 12.83 -2.29
N LYS A 136 -25.38 13.44 -2.41
CA LYS A 136 -26.66 12.70 -2.47
C LYS A 136 -26.93 12.10 -3.85
N ASP A 137 -26.13 12.44 -4.85
CA ASP A 137 -26.25 11.85 -6.18
C ASP A 137 -25.78 10.37 -6.12
N PRO A 138 -26.68 9.40 -6.36
CA PRO A 138 -26.37 7.98 -6.26
C PRO A 138 -25.37 7.51 -7.32
N HIS A 139 -25.15 8.30 -8.38
CA HIS A 139 -24.18 7.99 -9.43
C HIS A 139 -22.76 8.44 -9.09
N THR A 140 -22.56 9.09 -7.95
CA THR A 140 -21.23 9.52 -7.52
C THR A 140 -20.40 8.33 -7.02
N PRO A 141 -19.08 8.31 -7.27
CA PRO A 141 -18.19 7.26 -6.75
C PRO A 141 -18.28 7.07 -5.23
N GLU A 142 -18.56 8.15 -4.49
CA GLU A 142 -18.80 8.17 -3.04
C GLU A 142 -19.97 7.27 -2.65
N ALA A 143 -21.11 7.44 -3.32
CA ALA A 143 -22.34 6.70 -3.04
C ALA A 143 -22.22 5.23 -3.50
N ALA A 144 -21.47 4.98 -4.58
CA ALA A 144 -21.30 3.64 -5.13
C ALA A 144 -20.40 2.72 -4.28
N LYS A 145 -19.47 3.26 -3.49
CA LYS A 145 -18.47 2.47 -2.75
C LYS A 145 -18.30 2.91 -1.30
N PRO A 146 -19.35 2.81 -0.46
CA PRO A 146 -19.35 3.33 0.92
C PRO A 146 -18.25 2.73 1.82
N LEU A 147 -17.86 1.47 1.58
CA LEU A 147 -16.81 0.78 2.35
C LEU A 147 -15.45 1.50 2.31
N THR A 148 -15.16 2.29 1.27
CA THR A 148 -13.91 3.06 1.17
C THR A 148 -13.73 4.05 2.34
N PHE A 149 -14.83 4.49 2.96
CA PHE A 149 -14.81 5.40 4.11
C PHE A 149 -14.54 4.69 5.45
N ALA A 150 -14.53 3.35 5.49
CA ALA A 150 -14.20 2.62 6.72
C ALA A 150 -12.85 3.04 7.31
N ARG A 151 -11.89 3.43 6.46
CA ARG A 151 -10.57 3.92 6.87
C ARG A 151 -10.60 5.21 7.71
N PHE A 152 -11.74 5.90 7.82
CA PHE A 152 -11.86 7.09 8.67
C PHE A 152 -12.25 6.74 10.11
N TYR A 153 -12.67 5.50 10.36
CA TYR A 153 -13.27 5.07 11.61
C TYR A 153 -12.48 3.93 12.29
N LEU A 154 -11.17 3.82 12.03
CA LEU A 154 -10.32 2.75 12.62
C LEU A 154 -10.53 2.58 14.14
N PRO A 155 -10.51 3.65 14.98
CA PRO A 155 -10.70 3.50 16.42
C PRO A 155 -12.09 2.98 16.82
N ALA A 156 -13.11 3.12 15.96
CA ALA A 156 -14.43 2.57 16.23
C ALA A 156 -14.48 1.04 15.99
N TYR A 157 -13.65 0.53 15.07
CA TYR A 157 -13.58 -0.89 14.75
C TYR A 157 -12.60 -1.67 15.64
N ILE A 158 -11.58 -0.99 16.15
CA ILE A 158 -10.54 -1.58 17.02
C ILE A 158 -10.26 -0.65 18.22
N PRO A 159 -11.26 -0.39 19.09
CA PRO A 159 -11.14 0.58 20.18
C PRO A 159 -10.04 0.26 21.20
N GLU A 160 -9.73 -1.02 21.37
CA GLU A 160 -8.75 -1.58 22.29
C GLU A 160 -7.29 -1.40 21.85
N ALA A 161 -7.05 -1.21 20.55
CA ALA A 161 -5.70 -1.11 20.03
C ALA A 161 -5.13 0.32 20.17
N GLU A 162 -3.84 0.41 20.48
CA GLU A 162 -3.10 1.67 20.47
C GLU A 162 -2.58 2.01 19.08
N LYS A 163 -2.26 0.99 18.28
CA LYS A 163 -1.75 1.13 16.92
C LYS A 163 -2.30 0.03 16.03
N ALA A 164 -2.59 0.35 14.76
CA ALA A 164 -3.08 -0.60 13.77
C ALA A 164 -2.52 -0.31 12.38
N ILE A 165 -2.54 -1.31 11.51
CA ILE A 165 -2.26 -1.16 10.07
C ILE A 165 -3.58 -1.16 9.33
N TYR A 166 -3.74 -0.25 8.37
CA TYR A 166 -4.80 -0.31 7.37
C TYR A 166 -4.23 -0.77 6.03
N LEU A 167 -4.94 -1.70 5.37
CA LEU A 167 -4.63 -2.18 4.03
C LEU A 167 -5.87 -2.11 3.13
N ASP A 168 -5.73 -1.57 1.93
CA ASP A 168 -6.66 -1.80 0.83
C ASP A 168 -6.59 -3.27 0.37
N ASP A 169 -7.64 -3.76 -0.30
CA ASP A 169 -7.77 -5.18 -0.68
C ASP A 169 -6.91 -5.59 -1.90
N ASP A 170 -6.38 -4.63 -2.65
CA ASP A 170 -5.58 -4.80 -3.87
C ASP A 170 -4.07 -4.75 -3.58
N VAL A 171 -3.67 -5.29 -2.43
CA VAL A 171 -2.28 -5.41 -2.00
C VAL A 171 -1.82 -6.85 -1.91
N ILE A 172 -0.51 -7.06 -2.07
CA ILE A 172 0.20 -8.28 -1.72
C ILE A 172 1.36 -7.92 -0.81
N VAL A 173 1.39 -8.52 0.38
CA VAL A 173 2.47 -8.35 1.35
C VAL A 173 3.46 -9.48 1.17
N GLN A 174 4.71 -9.14 0.85
CA GLN A 174 5.82 -10.08 0.62
C GLN A 174 6.82 -10.13 1.80
N GLY A 175 6.89 -9.07 2.61
CA GLY A 175 7.73 -9.01 3.82
C GLY A 175 6.98 -9.41 5.10
N ASP A 176 7.69 -9.44 6.24
CA ASP A 176 7.06 -9.64 7.55
C ASP A 176 6.38 -8.34 8.02
N ILE A 177 5.05 -8.34 8.11
CA ILE A 177 4.24 -7.16 8.41
C ILE A 177 4.58 -6.52 9.77
N GLN A 178 5.28 -7.23 10.66
CA GLN A 178 5.79 -6.66 11.90
C GLN A 178 6.70 -5.45 11.65
N GLU A 179 7.56 -5.48 10.64
CA GLU A 179 8.44 -4.34 10.35
C GLU A 179 7.63 -3.11 9.93
N LEU A 180 6.50 -3.31 9.22
CA LEU A 180 5.59 -2.22 8.88
C LEU A 180 4.93 -1.65 10.15
N TYR A 181 4.48 -2.53 11.06
CA TYR A 181 3.85 -2.14 12.32
C TYR A 181 4.79 -1.31 13.21
N GLU A 182 6.07 -1.69 13.23
CA GLU A 182 7.13 -1.06 14.02
C GLU A 182 7.57 0.31 13.47
N THR A 183 6.99 0.78 12.35
CA THR A 183 7.24 2.12 11.81
C THR A 183 7.14 3.18 12.91
N ASN A 184 8.21 3.98 13.05
CA ASN A 184 8.30 5.00 14.08
C ASN A 184 7.42 6.21 13.74
N LEU A 185 6.49 6.52 14.64
CA LEU A 185 5.61 7.69 14.52
C LEU A 185 6.21 8.83 15.33
N LYS A 186 6.39 10.01 14.71
CA LYS A 186 6.88 11.18 15.43
C LYS A 186 5.87 11.57 16.52
N PRO A 187 6.31 12.19 17.63
CA PRO A 187 5.41 12.64 18.68
C PRO A 187 4.25 13.47 18.12
N GLY A 188 3.02 13.14 18.53
CA GLY A 188 1.79 13.79 18.07
C GLY A 188 1.33 13.43 16.65
N HIS A 189 2.00 12.53 15.93
CA HIS A 189 1.53 12.05 14.63
C HIS A 189 0.58 10.86 14.81
N ALA A 190 -0.66 11.02 14.34
CA ALA A 190 -1.68 9.97 14.41
C ALA A 190 -1.56 8.91 13.29
N ALA A 191 -0.72 9.15 12.27
CA ALA A 191 -0.51 8.18 11.20
C ALA A 191 0.85 8.29 10.51
N ALA A 192 1.25 7.24 9.80
CA ALA A 192 2.30 7.26 8.79
C ALA A 192 1.74 6.81 7.44
N PHE A 193 2.14 7.50 6.37
CA PHE A 193 1.76 7.19 4.98
C PHE A 193 3.01 7.14 4.11
N SER A 194 2.87 6.61 2.89
CA SER A 194 3.90 6.82 1.86
C SER A 194 3.51 7.99 0.96
N ASP A 195 4.48 8.86 0.69
CA ASP A 195 4.40 9.88 -0.35
C ASP A 195 4.05 9.25 -1.70
N ASP A 196 3.30 9.96 -2.56
CA ASP A 196 2.78 9.43 -3.83
C ASP A 196 3.26 10.23 -5.06
N CYS A 197 4.05 11.28 -4.85
CA CYS A 197 4.51 12.15 -5.95
C CYS A 197 5.76 11.65 -6.68
N ASP A 198 6.33 10.52 -6.25
CA ASP A 198 7.55 9.88 -6.75
C ASP A 198 7.35 8.95 -7.95
N SER A 199 6.13 8.92 -8.50
CA SER A 199 5.73 7.93 -9.50
C SER A 199 6.70 7.81 -10.69
N ALA A 200 7.20 6.59 -10.88
CA ALA A 200 7.94 6.17 -12.09
C ALA A 200 7.09 6.26 -13.38
N SER A 201 5.77 6.45 -13.28
CA SER A 201 4.85 6.63 -14.41
C SER A 201 4.71 8.10 -14.87
N ALA A 202 5.50 9.03 -14.32
CA ALA A 202 5.55 10.45 -14.70
C ALA A 202 5.92 10.75 -16.18
N LYS A 203 6.00 9.75 -17.06
CA LYS A 203 6.12 9.93 -18.52
C LYS A 203 4.79 10.20 -19.22
N GLY A 204 3.69 10.33 -18.49
CA GLY A 204 2.38 10.78 -18.97
C GLY A 204 2.02 12.21 -18.58
N ILE A 205 3.00 13.12 -18.43
CA ILE A 205 2.71 14.55 -18.23
C ILE A 205 2.05 15.07 -19.51
N VAL A 206 0.73 15.30 -19.45
CA VAL A 206 0.10 16.27 -20.34
C VAL A 206 0.82 17.60 -20.06
N ARG A 207 1.60 18.10 -21.02
CA ARG A 207 2.28 19.40 -20.91
C ARG A 207 1.24 20.44 -20.48
N GLY A 208 1.33 20.93 -19.24
CA GLY A 208 0.43 21.94 -18.67
C GLY A 208 -0.50 21.46 -17.55
N ALA A 209 -0.67 20.14 -17.36
CA ALA A 209 -1.27 19.61 -16.14
C ALA A 209 -0.14 19.38 -15.13
N GLY A 210 -0.16 20.07 -13.99
CA GLY A 210 0.80 19.83 -12.91
C GLY A 210 0.82 18.35 -12.47
N ASN A 211 1.82 17.95 -11.68
CA ASN A 211 1.87 16.60 -11.12
C ASN A 211 0.55 16.31 -10.38
N GLN A 212 -0.24 15.34 -10.89
CA GLN A 212 -1.55 14.97 -10.35
C GLN A 212 -1.45 14.41 -8.92
N ASN A 213 -0.26 13.94 -8.54
CA ASN A 213 0.03 13.41 -7.20
C ASN A 213 0.54 14.49 -6.24
N ASN A 214 0.30 15.77 -6.55
CA ASN A 214 0.43 16.87 -5.60
C ASN A 214 -0.96 17.31 -5.13
N TYR A 215 -1.02 18.12 -4.06
CA TYR A 215 -2.28 18.58 -3.48
C TYR A 215 -3.21 19.27 -4.49
N ILE A 216 -2.67 19.95 -5.51
CA ILE A 216 -3.46 20.57 -6.59
C ILE A 216 -4.29 19.57 -7.41
N GLY A 217 -3.92 18.29 -7.43
CA GLY A 217 -4.67 17.23 -8.08
C GLY A 217 -5.90 16.76 -7.30
N PHE A 218 -5.95 17.05 -5.99
CA PHE A 218 -6.99 16.57 -5.07
C PHE A 218 -7.89 17.70 -4.51
N LEU A 219 -7.39 18.93 -4.43
CA LEU A 219 -8.07 20.06 -3.79
C LEU A 219 -8.22 21.24 -4.77
N ASP A 220 -9.37 21.91 -4.73
CA ASP A 220 -9.58 23.15 -5.48
C ASP A 220 -9.06 24.37 -4.68
N PHE A 221 -7.82 24.77 -4.99
CA PHE A 221 -7.17 25.94 -4.41
C PHE A 221 -7.82 27.29 -4.77
N LYS A 222 -8.86 27.31 -5.63
CA LYS A 222 -9.66 28.52 -5.87
C LYS A 222 -10.67 28.76 -4.74
N LYS A 223 -11.06 27.73 -3.99
CA LYS A 223 -12.03 27.80 -2.90
C LYS A 223 -11.42 28.48 -1.67
N GLU A 224 -12.14 29.43 -1.08
CA GLU A 224 -11.66 30.20 0.06
C GLU A 224 -11.38 29.32 1.30
N ALA A 225 -12.19 28.28 1.54
CA ALA A 225 -11.94 27.32 2.60
C ALA A 225 -10.57 26.64 2.46
N ILE A 226 -10.15 26.27 1.25
CA ILE A 226 -8.84 25.67 0.98
C ILE A 226 -7.71 26.71 1.10
N LYS A 227 -7.90 27.93 0.57
CA LYS A 227 -6.88 29.00 0.67
C LYS A 227 -6.53 29.34 2.11
N LYS A 228 -7.54 29.42 2.99
CA LYS A 228 -7.37 29.76 4.42
C LYS A 228 -6.48 28.77 5.18
N LEU A 229 -6.34 27.53 4.69
CA LEU A 229 -5.46 26.52 5.30
C LEU A 229 -3.98 26.80 5.08
N GLY A 230 -3.61 27.71 4.15
CA GLY A 230 -2.21 28.06 3.91
C GLY A 230 -1.36 26.90 3.34
N MET A 231 -1.99 25.87 2.80
CA MET A 231 -1.30 24.74 2.16
C MET A 231 -0.70 25.16 0.82
N ARG A 232 0.40 24.52 0.42
CA ARG A 232 0.98 24.73 -0.91
C ARG A 232 0.41 23.73 -1.90
N ALA A 233 -0.08 24.22 -3.03
CA ALA A 233 -0.58 23.41 -4.16
C ALA A 233 0.44 22.38 -4.68
N THR A 234 1.74 22.68 -4.55
CA THR A 234 2.86 21.83 -4.97
C THR A 234 3.31 20.81 -3.91
N THR A 235 2.64 20.75 -2.76
CA THR A 235 2.95 19.73 -1.74
C THR A 235 2.68 18.35 -2.32
N CYS A 236 3.63 17.42 -2.16
CA CYS A 236 3.47 15.99 -2.46
C CYS A 236 2.26 15.42 -1.70
N SER A 237 1.38 14.68 -2.38
CA SER A 237 0.34 13.91 -1.70
C SER A 237 0.92 12.61 -1.13
N PHE A 238 0.13 11.94 -0.30
CA PHE A 238 0.41 10.57 0.13
C PHE A 238 -0.72 9.64 -0.32
N ASN A 239 -0.43 8.34 -0.37
CA ASN A 239 -1.41 7.32 -0.72
C ASN A 239 -2.05 6.74 0.56
N PRO A 240 -3.38 6.74 0.71
CA PRO A 240 -4.03 6.30 1.93
C PRO A 240 -4.47 4.82 1.92
N GLY A 241 -4.04 4.03 0.94
CA GLY A 241 -4.42 2.62 0.86
C GLY A 241 -3.52 1.67 1.64
N VAL A 242 -2.38 2.15 2.15
CA VAL A 242 -1.57 1.47 3.16
C VAL A 242 -1.10 2.51 4.15
N PHE A 243 -1.47 2.35 5.43
CA PHE A 243 -0.99 3.26 6.46
C PHE A 243 -0.96 2.64 7.85
N ILE A 244 -0.12 3.21 8.72
CA ILE A 244 -0.05 2.88 10.13
C ILE A 244 -0.80 3.98 10.87
N ALA A 245 -1.72 3.61 11.76
CA ALA A 245 -2.46 4.53 12.59
C ALA A 245 -2.06 4.36 14.04
N ASN A 246 -1.67 5.45 14.70
CA ASN A 246 -1.68 5.52 16.16
C ASN A 246 -3.10 5.88 16.59
N LEU A 247 -3.85 4.89 17.04
CA LEU A 247 -5.25 5.03 17.43
C LEU A 247 -5.41 5.82 18.72
N THR A 248 -4.41 5.84 19.59
CA THR A 248 -4.40 6.70 20.78
C THR A 248 -4.36 8.17 20.37
N GLU A 249 -3.41 8.55 19.52
CA GLU A 249 -3.33 9.91 18.96
C GLU A 249 -4.54 10.26 18.10
N TRP A 250 -5.02 9.30 17.29
CA TRP A 250 -6.21 9.48 16.46
C TRP A 250 -7.45 9.83 17.29
N LYS A 251 -7.65 9.16 18.43
CA LYS A 251 -8.71 9.45 19.40
C LYS A 251 -8.47 10.80 20.09
N ASN A 252 -7.28 11.03 20.62
CA ASN A 252 -6.95 12.27 21.35
C ASN A 252 -7.14 13.54 20.51
N GLN A 253 -6.87 13.44 19.21
CA GLN A 253 -6.99 14.56 18.28
C GLN A 253 -8.35 14.62 17.58
N ASN A 254 -9.29 13.70 17.86
CA ASN A 254 -10.59 13.62 17.19
C ASN A 254 -10.48 13.61 15.65
N ILE A 255 -9.53 12.83 15.11
CA ILE A 255 -9.23 12.81 13.67
C ILE A 255 -10.45 12.42 12.84
N SER A 256 -11.24 11.43 13.28
CA SER A 256 -12.45 11.00 12.57
C SER A 256 -13.45 12.15 12.41
N GLN A 257 -13.69 12.94 13.45
CA GLN A 257 -14.59 14.09 13.41
C GLN A 257 -14.05 15.20 12.49
N GLN A 258 -12.74 15.41 12.46
CA GLN A 258 -12.13 16.35 11.51
C GLN A 258 -12.32 15.89 10.06
N LEU A 259 -12.14 14.60 9.78
CA LEU A 259 -12.39 14.04 8.45
C LEU A 259 -13.85 14.21 8.04
N GLU A 260 -14.79 13.89 8.94
CA GLU A 260 -16.22 14.10 8.71
C GLU A 260 -16.57 15.57 8.41
N HIS A 261 -15.97 16.51 9.14
CA HIS A 261 -16.17 17.93 8.91
C HIS A 261 -15.78 18.34 7.48
N TRP A 262 -14.63 17.87 6.99
CA TRP A 262 -14.19 18.17 5.61
C TRP A 262 -15.01 17.47 4.54
N MET A 263 -15.59 16.31 4.86
CA MET A 263 -16.55 15.63 3.99
C MET A 263 -17.84 16.44 3.88
N GLU A 264 -18.44 16.84 5.01
CA GLU A 264 -19.65 17.65 5.06
C GLU A 264 -19.47 18.99 4.33
N LEU A 265 -18.37 19.70 4.61
CA LEU A 265 -18.09 20.98 3.96
C LEU A 265 -17.93 20.83 2.45
N ASN A 266 -17.34 19.72 1.98
CA ASN A 266 -17.26 19.44 0.55
C ASN A 266 -18.63 19.28 -0.12
N THR A 267 -19.65 18.75 0.59
CA THR A 267 -21.01 18.65 0.04
C THR A 267 -21.66 20.02 -0.19
N GLN A 268 -21.17 21.06 0.49
CA GLN A 268 -21.70 22.42 0.44
C GLN A 268 -20.89 23.32 -0.50
N GLU A 269 -19.56 23.19 -0.45
CA GLU A 269 -18.64 24.11 -1.14
C GLU A 269 -17.90 23.50 -2.33
N ASP A 270 -18.00 22.18 -2.54
CA ASP A 270 -17.37 21.48 -3.67
C ASP A 270 -15.85 21.75 -3.71
N LEU A 271 -15.17 21.32 -2.65
CA LEU A 271 -13.78 21.62 -2.33
C LEU A 271 -12.77 20.74 -3.07
N TYR A 272 -13.19 19.56 -3.52
CA TYR A 272 -12.30 18.58 -4.13
C TYR A 272 -12.09 18.88 -5.62
N ALA A 273 -10.90 18.58 -6.14
CA ALA A 273 -10.61 18.78 -7.55
C ALA A 273 -11.38 17.76 -8.41
N LYS A 274 -12.19 18.24 -9.36
CA LYS A 274 -13.06 17.39 -10.19
C LYS A 274 -12.37 16.67 -11.35
N THR A 275 -11.16 17.06 -11.71
CA THR A 275 -10.62 16.80 -13.05
C THR A 275 -9.31 16.00 -13.08
N LEU A 276 -8.72 15.65 -11.93
CA LEU A 276 -7.33 15.18 -11.89
C LEU A 276 -7.07 13.93 -11.05
N ALA A 277 -7.77 13.71 -9.92
CA ALA A 277 -7.58 12.52 -9.09
C ALA A 277 -8.91 11.88 -8.71
N GLU A 278 -9.10 10.62 -9.10
CA GLU A 278 -10.29 9.82 -8.77
C GLU A 278 -10.21 9.26 -7.33
N SER A 279 -10.15 10.14 -6.33
CA SER A 279 -10.25 9.71 -4.93
C SER A 279 -11.07 10.68 -4.09
N VAL A 280 -12.15 10.16 -3.55
CA VAL A 280 -13.10 10.90 -2.71
C VAL A 280 -12.70 10.91 -1.23
N THR A 281 -11.78 10.02 -0.84
CA THR A 281 -11.31 9.90 0.56
C THR A 281 -9.94 10.51 0.78
N THR A 282 -9.13 10.64 -0.27
CA THR A 282 -7.79 11.24 -0.15
C THR A 282 -7.86 12.73 0.25
N PRO A 283 -8.73 13.58 -0.35
CA PRO A 283 -8.78 15.01 -0.01
C PRO A 283 -8.92 15.34 1.49
N PRO A 284 -9.90 14.79 2.25
CA PRO A 284 -10.01 15.10 3.68
C PRO A 284 -8.80 14.57 4.47
N LEU A 285 -8.23 13.43 4.09
CA LEU A 285 -7.00 12.92 4.70
C LEU A 285 -5.82 13.86 4.47
N LEU A 286 -5.61 14.37 3.25
CA LEU A 286 -4.55 15.33 2.94
C LEU A 286 -4.68 16.61 3.78
N ILE A 287 -5.91 17.08 3.98
CA ILE A 287 -6.16 18.28 4.80
C ILE A 287 -5.82 18.01 6.27
N VAL A 288 -6.38 16.94 6.86
CA VAL A 288 -6.22 16.65 8.30
C VAL A 288 -4.78 16.27 8.65
N PHE A 289 -4.09 15.55 7.77
CA PHE A 289 -2.71 15.10 7.98
C PHE A 289 -1.65 16.02 7.35
N TYR A 290 -2.01 17.23 6.90
CA TYR A 290 -1.05 18.16 6.30
C TYR A 290 0.12 18.44 7.26
N LYS A 291 1.31 17.94 6.90
CA LYS A 291 2.54 17.99 7.72
C LYS A 291 2.42 17.38 9.13
N ARG A 292 1.41 16.53 9.36
CA ARG A 292 1.10 15.89 10.65
C ARG A 292 1.10 14.35 10.56
N HIS A 293 1.93 13.81 9.68
CA HIS A 293 2.11 12.38 9.50
C HIS A 293 3.59 12.01 9.40
N SER A 294 3.90 10.78 9.80
CA SER A 294 5.20 10.16 9.55
C SER A 294 5.24 9.51 8.16
N SER A 295 6.43 9.10 7.72
CA SER A 295 6.62 8.43 6.44
C SER A 295 6.79 6.93 6.63
N ILE A 296 6.27 6.14 5.70
CA ILE A 296 6.55 4.70 5.56
C ILE A 296 7.74 4.52 4.61
N ASP A 297 8.55 3.49 4.84
CA ASP A 297 9.58 3.06 3.88
C ASP A 297 8.94 2.76 2.50
N PRO A 298 9.41 3.35 1.39
CA PRO A 298 8.87 3.09 0.06
C PRO A 298 8.81 1.61 -0.35
N MET A 299 9.69 0.74 0.19
CA MET A 299 9.64 -0.71 -0.07
C MET A 299 8.40 -1.39 0.52
N TRP A 300 7.81 -0.79 1.55
CA TRP A 300 6.57 -1.21 2.19
C TRP A 300 5.31 -0.65 1.52
N HIS A 301 5.44 0.06 0.40
CA HIS A 301 4.29 0.53 -0.36
C HIS A 301 4.67 0.78 -1.83
N VAL A 302 5.00 -0.27 -2.59
CA VAL A 302 5.24 -0.15 -4.04
C VAL A 302 3.90 -0.02 -4.77
N ARG A 303 3.59 1.21 -5.16
CA ARG A 303 2.29 1.65 -5.71
C ARG A 303 2.23 1.62 -7.23
N HIS A 304 1.05 1.92 -7.75
CA HIS A 304 0.72 2.18 -9.14
C HIS A 304 0.87 0.97 -10.07
N LEU A 305 0.90 -0.25 -9.53
CA LEU A 305 0.87 -1.46 -10.37
C LEU A 305 -0.42 -1.56 -11.18
N GLY A 306 -1.51 -0.98 -10.66
CA GLY A 306 -2.80 -0.85 -11.35
C GLY A 306 -2.90 0.34 -12.30
N ALA A 307 -1.86 1.16 -12.42
CA ALA A 307 -1.79 2.31 -13.33
C ALA A 307 -0.81 2.08 -14.50
N GLY A 308 -0.32 0.85 -14.69
CA GLY A 308 0.62 0.51 -15.76
C GLY A 308 2.09 0.87 -15.47
N SER A 309 2.47 0.98 -14.19
CA SER A 309 3.86 1.22 -13.79
C SER A 309 4.81 0.14 -14.33
N ARG A 310 5.99 0.57 -14.80
CA ARG A 310 7.02 -0.30 -15.39
C ARG A 310 8.16 -0.57 -14.41
N TYR A 311 7.87 -1.20 -13.27
CA TYR A 311 8.94 -1.72 -12.42
C TYR A 311 9.62 -2.92 -13.09
N SER A 312 10.89 -3.18 -12.77
CA SER A 312 11.53 -4.43 -13.18
C SER A 312 11.00 -5.58 -12.31
N SER A 313 10.97 -6.79 -12.85
CA SER A 313 10.56 -7.97 -12.07
C SER A 313 11.45 -8.20 -10.85
N GLN A 314 12.74 -7.85 -10.93
CA GLN A 314 13.68 -7.92 -9.80
C GLN A 314 13.28 -6.94 -8.69
N PHE A 315 12.90 -5.71 -9.03
CA PHE A 315 12.42 -4.74 -8.05
C PHE A 315 11.11 -5.18 -7.39
N VAL A 316 10.16 -5.68 -8.19
CA VAL A 316 8.89 -6.23 -7.69
C VAL A 316 9.15 -7.41 -6.73
N LYS A 317 10.11 -8.28 -7.04
CA LYS A 317 10.50 -9.39 -6.15
C LYS A 317 11.13 -8.91 -4.84
N ALA A 318 11.86 -7.80 -4.86
CA ALA A 318 12.52 -7.23 -3.68
C ALA A 318 11.57 -6.38 -2.80
N ALA A 319 10.47 -5.88 -3.35
CA ALA A 319 9.47 -5.08 -2.63
C ALA A 319 8.88 -5.86 -1.44
N LYS A 320 8.55 -5.17 -0.35
CA LYS A 320 7.92 -5.78 0.82
C LYS A 320 6.40 -5.75 0.75
N LEU A 321 5.82 -4.79 0.03
CA LEU A 321 4.39 -4.72 -0.26
C LEU A 321 4.16 -4.13 -1.65
N LEU A 322 3.30 -4.79 -2.41
CA LEU A 322 2.88 -4.42 -3.75
C LEU A 322 1.42 -3.95 -3.73
N HIS A 323 1.10 -2.84 -4.41
CA HIS A 323 -0.24 -2.28 -4.42
C HIS A 323 -0.68 -1.96 -5.85
N TRP A 324 -1.76 -2.60 -6.28
CA TRP A 324 -2.44 -2.35 -7.57
C TRP A 324 -3.47 -1.22 -7.49
N ASN A 325 -3.11 -0.10 -6.85
CA ASN A 325 -3.91 1.12 -6.91
C ASN A 325 -3.96 1.64 -8.36
N GLY A 326 -5.15 2.04 -8.78
CA GLY A 326 -5.47 2.37 -10.17
C GLY A 326 -6.51 1.42 -10.77
N HIS A 327 -6.67 1.50 -12.09
CA HIS A 327 -7.75 0.82 -12.82
C HIS A 327 -7.50 -0.68 -13.03
N TYR A 328 -6.25 -1.09 -13.31
CA TYR A 328 -5.92 -2.46 -13.72
C TYR A 328 -5.67 -3.39 -12.53
N LYS A 329 -6.72 -4.06 -12.06
CA LYS A 329 -6.63 -5.02 -10.95
C LYS A 329 -5.99 -6.35 -11.35
N PRO A 330 -5.22 -7.01 -10.47
CA PRO A 330 -4.46 -8.21 -10.81
C PRO A 330 -5.36 -9.43 -11.12
N TRP A 331 -6.61 -9.43 -10.67
CA TRP A 331 -7.63 -10.42 -11.06
C TRP A 331 -8.40 -10.04 -12.34
N GLY A 332 -8.10 -8.90 -12.96
CA GLY A 332 -8.72 -8.41 -14.19
C GLY A 332 -7.83 -8.56 -15.42
N ARG A 333 -8.31 -8.05 -16.57
CA ARG A 333 -7.55 -8.04 -17.83
C ARG A 333 -6.54 -6.90 -17.86
N GLY A 334 -5.37 -7.14 -18.47
CA GLY A 334 -4.38 -6.10 -18.76
C GLY A 334 -3.59 -5.59 -17.56
N SER A 335 -3.65 -6.29 -16.42
CA SER A 335 -2.86 -5.95 -15.24
C SER A 335 -1.44 -6.48 -15.35
N SER A 336 -0.48 -5.76 -14.75
CA SER A 336 0.91 -6.18 -14.65
C SER A 336 1.10 -7.11 -13.45
N PHE A 337 2.11 -8.00 -13.54
CA PHE A 337 2.52 -8.88 -12.43
C PHE A 337 1.39 -9.77 -11.86
N THR A 338 0.45 -10.21 -12.71
CA THR A 338 -0.67 -11.07 -12.28
C THR A 338 -0.20 -12.39 -11.68
N ASP A 339 0.93 -12.91 -12.16
CA ASP A 339 1.61 -14.10 -11.66
C ASP A 339 2.06 -13.96 -10.20
N VAL A 340 2.42 -12.74 -9.77
CA VAL A 340 2.79 -12.48 -8.37
C VAL A 340 1.56 -12.55 -7.46
N TRP A 341 0.43 -11.99 -7.91
CA TRP A 341 -0.83 -12.05 -7.18
C TRP A 341 -1.42 -13.48 -7.16
N ASP A 342 -1.31 -14.22 -8.27
CA ASP A 342 -1.85 -15.58 -8.40
C ASP A 342 -1.28 -16.56 -7.37
N LYS A 343 -0.06 -16.34 -6.87
CA LYS A 343 0.57 -17.14 -5.80
C LYS A 343 -0.22 -17.09 -4.49
N TRP A 344 -0.99 -16.03 -4.28
CA TRP A 344 -1.71 -15.76 -3.03
C TRP A 344 -3.21 -15.98 -3.15
N PHE A 345 -3.72 -16.11 -4.37
CA PHE A 345 -5.13 -16.38 -4.61
C PHE A 345 -5.53 -17.75 -4.05
N ILE A 346 -6.67 -17.78 -3.36
CA ILE A 346 -7.30 -19.02 -2.93
C ILE A 346 -8.65 -19.10 -3.65
N PRO A 347 -8.96 -20.19 -4.38
CA PRO A 347 -10.22 -20.32 -5.10
C PRO A 347 -11.45 -20.07 -4.22
N ASP A 348 -12.45 -19.41 -4.80
CA ASP A 348 -13.75 -19.19 -4.18
C ASP A 348 -14.51 -20.52 -4.07
N PRO A 349 -14.86 -20.99 -2.86
CA PRO A 349 -15.61 -22.24 -2.70
C PRO A 349 -17.04 -22.17 -3.28
N THR A 350 -17.57 -20.97 -3.51
CA THR A 350 -18.88 -20.75 -4.13
C THR A 350 -18.82 -20.57 -5.64
N GLY A 351 -17.62 -20.35 -6.19
CA GLY A 351 -17.39 -20.11 -7.61
C GLY A 351 -17.87 -18.75 -8.13
N LYS A 352 -18.30 -17.82 -7.26
CA LYS A 352 -18.78 -16.48 -7.66
C LYS A 352 -17.65 -15.56 -8.12
N PHE A 353 -16.46 -15.70 -7.54
CA PHE A 353 -15.28 -14.94 -7.90
C PHE A 353 -14.25 -15.81 -8.61
N HIS A 354 -13.79 -15.35 -9.77
CA HIS A 354 -12.73 -15.99 -10.54
C HIS A 354 -11.84 -14.94 -11.23
N PRO A 355 -10.50 -15.03 -11.10
CA PRO A 355 -9.60 -14.17 -11.82
C PRO A 355 -9.73 -14.34 -13.33
N VAL A 356 -9.74 -13.24 -14.06
CA VAL A 356 -9.77 -13.29 -15.53
C VAL A 356 -8.35 -13.58 -16.03
N ARG A 357 -8.16 -14.75 -16.62
CA ARG A 357 -6.87 -15.18 -17.21
C ARG A 357 -7.06 -15.51 -18.69
N ARG A 358 -6.10 -15.12 -19.54
CA ARG A 358 -6.06 -15.63 -20.92
C ARG A 358 -5.63 -17.09 -20.85
N HIS A 359 -6.46 -18.00 -21.35
CA HIS A 359 -6.02 -19.37 -21.58
C HIS A 359 -4.98 -19.35 -22.70
N THR A 360 -3.85 -20.00 -22.50
CA THR A 360 -2.75 -20.12 -23.47
C THR A 360 -3.09 -21.00 -24.68
N GLY A 361 -4.38 -21.26 -24.95
CA GLY A 361 -4.85 -22.15 -26.02
C GLY A 361 -5.59 -21.46 -27.17
N ASP A 362 -5.87 -20.16 -27.08
CA ASP A 362 -6.55 -19.40 -28.14
C ASP A 362 -5.59 -18.38 -28.76
N SER A 363 -4.67 -18.86 -29.59
CA SER A 363 -3.85 -18.05 -30.49
C SER A 363 -3.60 -18.80 -31.79
#